data_AF-A0A444VM56-F1
#
_entry.id   AF-A0A444VM56-F1
#
_cell.length_a   1.000
_cell.length_b   1.000
_cell.length_c   1.000
_cell.angle_alpha   90.00
_cell.angle_beta   90.00
_cell.angle_gamma   90.00
#
_symmetry.space_group_name_H-M   'P 1'
#
loop_
_entity.id
_entity.type
_entity.pdbx_description
1 polymer ?
#
loop_
_entity_poly.entity_id
_entity_poly.type
_entity_poly.pdbx_seq_one_letter_code
_entity_poly.pdbx_strand_id
1 'polypeptide(L)'
;MDGMNRLSPTEILEDFVVFLLLQEDELLSPIGYFFNQENMVMLFDGKEKTNYLDYIRQELGFLEKLKINPQLKPTIESLDDLLSKNEQQSLLKTINENFKFGFPTDCDEEGNPLDGSYNLNISPFELDETFQLYLALSKINPSIYISYVHQIFVHQWQIQHRALEENITRFNDVLLSRQLIPSNIKEDFQKNRLLKSKNKYFNVVEEKPFQFDGFFDSKGYFIDLEKTVTLWIELSKRFKLSYDILLLKVPSDCSLMLYKYHKALLGENESEESSLSESFYEQIERNKPLVNYLKDKGFDNNEIYIVINLLSFNDFNNLNIRYIDFNSVEFFRLCYLFYIFDFYEEDKSLSFETENDFLYLSLSSPPTNLKRWKNQFKKYYSNKYEVESTDYPFKKADILLNKIENQLQIKREKLKPILKR
;
A
#
# COMPACT_ATOMS: atom_id res chain seq x y z
N MET A 1 -10.78 7.30 -34.22
CA MET A 1 -10.13 6.00 -34.51
C MET A 1 -9.08 5.81 -33.43
N ASP A 2 -9.45 5.29 -32.27
CA ASP A 2 -8.49 4.96 -31.23
C ASP A 2 -8.59 3.46 -30.96
N GLY A 3 -7.95 2.70 -31.83
CA GLY A 3 -7.58 1.33 -31.47
C GLY A 3 -6.50 1.45 -30.40
N MET A 4 -6.90 1.52 -29.13
CA MET A 4 -5.97 1.25 -28.04
C MET A 4 -5.43 -0.16 -28.29
N ASN A 5 -4.16 -0.26 -28.69
CA ASN A 5 -3.47 -1.54 -28.78
C ASN A 5 -3.47 -2.11 -27.36
N ARG A 6 -4.37 -3.05 -27.11
CA ARG A 6 -4.38 -3.84 -25.87
C ARG A 6 -3.29 -4.88 -25.99
N LEU A 7 -2.59 -5.11 -24.88
CA LEU A 7 -1.64 -6.21 -24.77
C LEU A 7 -2.33 -7.54 -25.09
N SER A 8 -1.62 -8.42 -25.79
CA SER A 8 -2.06 -9.80 -26.00
C SER A 8 -2.05 -10.58 -24.67
N PRO A 9 -2.83 -11.67 -24.53
CA PRO A 9 -2.81 -12.48 -23.31
C PRO A 9 -1.42 -13.00 -22.91
N THR A 10 -0.57 -13.29 -23.89
CA THR A 10 0.83 -13.69 -23.63
C THR A 10 1.63 -12.52 -23.04
N GLU A 11 1.52 -11.34 -23.64
CA GLU A 11 2.19 -10.12 -23.14
C GLU A 11 1.70 -9.74 -21.74
N ILE A 12 0.42 -9.92 -21.44
CA ILE A 12 -0.16 -9.71 -20.10
C ILE A 12 0.49 -10.65 -19.09
N LEU A 13 0.64 -11.94 -19.44
CA LEU A 13 1.26 -12.92 -18.55
C LEU A 13 2.75 -12.62 -18.33
N GLU A 14 3.48 -12.28 -19.40
CA GLU A 14 4.90 -11.90 -19.34
C GLU A 14 5.08 -10.67 -18.42
N ASP A 15 4.28 -9.62 -18.64
CA ASP A 15 4.29 -8.39 -17.85
C ASP A 15 3.90 -8.63 -16.38
N PHE A 16 2.90 -9.47 -16.13
CA PHE A 16 2.49 -9.86 -14.78
C PHE A 16 3.60 -10.62 -14.04
N VAL A 17 4.23 -11.61 -14.66
CA VAL A 17 5.31 -12.37 -14.02
C VAL A 17 6.46 -11.44 -13.62
N VAL A 18 6.81 -10.48 -14.48
CA VAL A 18 7.80 -9.47 -14.11
C VAL A 18 7.30 -8.58 -12.98
N PHE A 19 6.05 -8.11 -13.04
CA PHE A 19 5.48 -7.28 -11.98
C PHE A 19 5.49 -7.98 -10.62
N LEU A 20 5.16 -9.27 -10.58
CA LEU A 20 5.22 -10.13 -9.40
C LEU A 20 6.65 -10.17 -8.83
N LEU A 21 7.65 -10.43 -9.69
CA LEU A 21 9.05 -10.48 -9.27
C LEU A 21 9.57 -9.13 -8.76
N LEU A 22 8.99 -8.02 -9.21
CA LEU A 22 9.37 -6.67 -8.76
C LEU A 22 8.74 -6.28 -7.42
N GLN A 23 7.74 -7.02 -6.92
CA GLN A 23 7.20 -6.80 -5.57
C GLN A 23 8.14 -7.34 -4.48
N GLU A 24 9.13 -8.12 -4.89
CA GLU A 24 10.03 -8.84 -4.02
C GLU A 24 11.34 -8.06 -3.87
N ASP A 25 11.40 -7.16 -2.90
CA ASP A 25 12.46 -6.14 -2.74
C ASP A 25 13.90 -6.71 -2.62
N GLU A 26 14.05 -7.96 -2.20
CA GLU A 26 15.35 -8.61 -1.98
C GLU A 26 15.89 -9.33 -3.23
N LEU A 27 15.15 -9.32 -4.34
CA LEU A 27 15.38 -10.21 -5.47
C LEU A 27 16.53 -9.70 -6.36
N LEU A 28 17.66 -10.40 -6.37
CA LEU A 28 18.80 -10.11 -7.24
C LEU A 28 18.56 -10.64 -8.66
N SER A 29 17.55 -10.13 -9.36
CA SER A 29 17.22 -10.57 -10.72
C SER A 29 17.61 -9.52 -11.77
N PRO A 30 18.29 -9.93 -12.86
CA PRO A 30 18.50 -9.11 -14.06
C PRO A 30 17.22 -8.41 -14.52
N ILE A 31 16.06 -9.06 -14.35
CA ILE A 31 14.74 -8.55 -14.73
C ILE A 31 14.42 -7.20 -14.08
N GLY A 32 14.87 -6.95 -12.84
CA GLY A 32 14.69 -5.67 -12.14
C GLY A 32 15.77 -4.63 -12.46
N TYR A 33 16.82 -5.02 -13.17
CA TYR A 33 17.96 -4.16 -13.49
C TYR A 33 17.92 -3.57 -14.91
N PHE A 34 16.85 -3.75 -15.69
CA PHE A 34 16.75 -3.27 -17.08
C PHE A 34 17.24 -1.82 -17.27
N PHE A 35 16.87 -0.91 -16.36
CA PHE A 35 17.30 0.50 -16.40
C PHE A 35 18.63 0.80 -15.68
N ASN A 36 19.11 -0.11 -14.82
CA ASN A 36 20.40 0.01 -14.15
C ASN A 36 21.57 -0.56 -14.98
N GLN A 37 21.29 -1.06 -16.19
CA GLN A 37 22.27 -1.67 -17.09
C GLN A 37 23.39 -0.72 -17.53
N GLU A 38 23.24 0.62 -17.49
CA GLU A 38 24.38 1.51 -17.79
C GLU A 38 25.60 1.25 -16.89
N ASN A 39 25.42 0.72 -15.67
CA ASN A 39 26.52 0.30 -14.79
C ASN A 39 26.96 -1.16 -15.00
N MET A 40 26.16 -2.01 -15.65
CA MET A 40 26.47 -3.41 -15.95
C MET A 40 26.93 -3.66 -17.40
N VAL A 41 26.74 -2.71 -18.32
CA VAL A 41 27.24 -2.77 -19.71
C VAL A 41 28.78 -2.80 -19.78
N MET A 42 29.47 -2.50 -18.68
CA MET A 42 30.91 -2.77 -18.52
C MET A 42 31.26 -4.26 -18.43
N LEU A 43 30.28 -5.15 -18.23
CA LEU A 43 30.48 -6.61 -18.10
C LEU A 43 29.92 -7.43 -19.29
N PHE A 44 29.03 -6.86 -20.10
CA PHE A 44 28.42 -7.56 -21.23
C PHE A 44 28.63 -6.76 -22.52
N ASP A 45 29.49 -7.29 -23.38
CA ASP A 45 29.92 -6.77 -24.68
C ASP A 45 28.86 -5.93 -25.40
N GLY A 46 28.95 -4.60 -25.22
CA GLY A 46 28.35 -3.48 -25.97
C GLY A 46 27.43 -3.74 -27.16
N LYS A 47 26.39 -4.57 -27.02
CA LYS A 47 25.46 -4.92 -28.11
C LYS A 47 24.05 -4.41 -27.81
N GLU A 48 23.61 -3.59 -28.76
CA GLU A 48 22.24 -3.31 -29.21
C GLU A 48 21.16 -2.95 -28.18
N LYS A 49 20.52 -1.80 -28.44
CA LYS A 49 19.30 -1.35 -27.76
C LYS A 49 18.25 -2.46 -27.85
N THR A 50 17.98 -3.13 -26.74
CA THR A 50 16.99 -4.21 -26.68
C THR A 50 15.65 -3.62 -26.26
N ASN A 51 14.57 -3.91 -26.99
CA ASN A 51 13.21 -3.54 -26.58
C ASN A 51 12.90 -4.21 -25.23
N TYR A 52 12.15 -3.53 -24.36
CA TYR A 52 11.75 -4.08 -23.06
C TYR A 52 11.23 -5.52 -23.17
N LEU A 53 10.28 -5.78 -24.08
CA LEU A 53 9.72 -7.12 -24.26
C LEU A 53 10.77 -8.14 -24.67
N ASP A 54 11.67 -7.78 -25.59
CA ASP A 54 12.71 -8.69 -26.05
C ASP A 54 13.68 -9.02 -24.90
N TYR A 55 13.98 -8.04 -24.06
CA TYR A 55 14.78 -8.22 -22.86
C TYR A 55 14.10 -9.15 -21.85
N ILE A 56 12.86 -8.86 -21.45
CA ILE A 56 12.16 -9.73 -20.48
C ILE A 56 11.88 -11.11 -21.05
N ARG A 57 11.63 -11.28 -22.35
CA ARG A 57 11.50 -12.62 -22.96
C ARG A 57 12.79 -13.43 -22.90
N GLN A 58 13.94 -12.80 -23.11
CA GLN A 58 15.22 -13.47 -22.95
C GLN A 58 15.42 -13.95 -21.51
N GLU A 59 15.13 -13.11 -20.51
CA GLU A 59 15.27 -13.45 -19.09
C GLU A 59 14.21 -14.46 -18.61
N LEU A 60 13.00 -14.39 -19.19
CA LEU A 60 11.88 -15.29 -18.92
C LEU A 60 11.88 -16.53 -19.84
N GLY A 61 13.01 -16.91 -20.44
CA GLY A 61 13.09 -18.08 -21.33
C GLY A 61 12.63 -19.41 -20.70
N PHE A 62 12.44 -19.47 -19.38
CA PHE A 62 11.78 -20.60 -18.71
C PHE A 62 10.27 -20.65 -18.92
N LEU A 63 9.59 -19.51 -19.14
CA LEU A 63 8.16 -19.46 -19.43
C LEU A 63 7.83 -20.18 -20.75
N GLU A 64 8.72 -20.11 -21.74
CA GLU A 64 8.58 -20.88 -22.99
C GLU A 64 8.55 -22.40 -22.73
N LYS A 65 9.25 -22.87 -21.68
CA LYS A 65 9.25 -24.28 -21.28
C LYS A 65 7.95 -24.73 -20.62
N LEU A 66 7.18 -23.79 -20.08
CA LEU A 66 5.92 -24.10 -19.37
C LEU A 66 4.77 -24.50 -20.30
N LYS A 67 4.94 -24.44 -21.63
CA LYS A 67 3.89 -24.76 -22.63
C LYS A 67 2.53 -24.12 -22.31
N ILE A 68 2.57 -22.93 -21.70
CA ILE A 68 1.38 -22.21 -21.31
C ILE A 68 0.66 -21.79 -22.58
N ASN A 69 -0.63 -22.10 -22.65
CA ASN A 69 -1.50 -21.61 -23.71
C ASN A 69 -2.49 -20.62 -23.09
N PRO A 70 -2.16 -19.31 -23.04
CA PRO A 70 -3.05 -18.32 -22.46
C PRO A 70 -4.44 -18.40 -23.10
N GLN A 71 -5.47 -18.51 -22.28
CA GLN A 71 -6.83 -18.53 -22.82
C GLN A 71 -7.14 -17.19 -23.49
N LEU A 72 -7.61 -17.24 -24.74
CA LEU A 72 -7.99 -16.05 -25.52
C LEU A 72 -9.39 -15.58 -25.10
N LYS A 73 -9.54 -15.13 -23.85
CA LYS A 73 -10.78 -14.48 -23.41
C LYS A 73 -10.76 -13.00 -23.84
N PRO A 74 -11.91 -12.46 -24.30
CA PRO A 74 -12.01 -11.06 -24.72
C PRO A 74 -11.87 -10.07 -23.56
N THR A 75 -12.00 -10.54 -22.31
CA THR A 75 -11.86 -9.75 -21.09
C THR A 75 -11.25 -10.65 -20.02
N ILE A 76 -10.24 -10.14 -19.33
CA ILE A 76 -9.51 -10.84 -18.26
C ILE A 76 -9.91 -10.17 -16.94
N GLU A 77 -10.56 -10.91 -16.06
CA GLU A 77 -11.01 -10.44 -14.75
C GLU A 77 -10.28 -11.17 -13.60
N SER A 78 -9.64 -12.30 -13.90
CA SER A 78 -8.93 -13.16 -12.95
C SER A 78 -7.80 -13.93 -13.62
N LEU A 79 -6.88 -14.49 -12.83
CA LEU A 79 -5.79 -15.31 -13.38
C LEU A 79 -6.33 -16.61 -14.00
N ASP A 80 -7.50 -17.07 -13.55
CA ASP A 80 -8.23 -18.22 -14.10
C ASP A 80 -8.71 -17.98 -15.55
N ASP A 81 -8.77 -16.72 -15.97
CA ASP A 81 -9.06 -16.32 -17.36
C ASP A 81 -7.86 -16.44 -18.29
N LEU A 82 -6.64 -16.59 -17.74
CA LEU A 82 -5.40 -16.75 -18.49
C LEU A 82 -4.85 -18.17 -18.38
N LEU A 83 -4.83 -18.71 -17.17
CA LEU A 83 -4.18 -19.98 -16.81
C LEU A 83 -5.16 -20.89 -16.07
N SER A 84 -5.17 -22.18 -16.41
CA SER A 84 -5.83 -23.18 -15.56
C SER A 84 -5.11 -23.31 -14.20
N LYS A 85 -5.80 -23.84 -13.18
CA LYS A 85 -5.19 -24.05 -11.84
C LYS A 85 -3.90 -24.88 -11.87
N ASN A 86 -3.83 -25.88 -12.75
CA ASN A 86 -2.62 -26.70 -12.92
C ASN A 86 -1.46 -25.89 -13.54
N GLU A 87 -1.76 -25.01 -14.49
CA GLU A 87 -0.76 -24.09 -15.08
C GLU A 87 -0.30 -23.05 -14.06
N GLN A 88 -1.20 -22.50 -13.23
CA GLN A 88 -0.85 -21.58 -12.15
C GLN A 88 0.09 -22.23 -11.13
N GLN A 89 -0.20 -23.46 -10.69
CA GLN A 89 0.68 -24.22 -9.79
C GLN A 89 2.04 -24.48 -10.43
N SER A 90 2.07 -24.81 -11.72
CA SER A 90 3.31 -25.06 -12.46
C SER A 90 4.14 -23.78 -12.62
N LEU A 91 3.48 -22.65 -12.89
CA LEU A 91 4.10 -21.33 -12.93
C LEU A 91 4.72 -20.97 -11.58
N LEU A 92 3.94 -21.02 -10.50
CA LEU A 92 4.38 -20.70 -9.14
C LEU A 92 5.60 -21.53 -8.74
N LYS A 93 5.52 -22.85 -8.94
CA LYS A 93 6.62 -23.78 -8.67
C LYS A 93 7.88 -23.38 -9.44
N THR A 94 7.71 -23.05 -10.72
CA THR A 94 8.84 -22.70 -11.59
C THR A 94 9.47 -21.37 -11.20
N ILE A 95 8.66 -20.36 -10.89
CA ILE A 95 9.15 -19.07 -10.39
C ILE A 95 9.95 -19.30 -9.10
N ASN A 96 9.38 -20.03 -8.13
CA ASN A 96 10.03 -20.34 -6.85
C ASN A 96 11.34 -21.16 -7.00
N GLU A 97 11.45 -21.99 -8.04
CA GLU A 97 12.65 -22.77 -8.34
C GLU A 97 13.74 -21.97 -9.08
N ASN A 98 13.36 -20.98 -9.90
CA ASN A 98 14.29 -20.24 -10.75
C ASN A 98 14.78 -18.92 -10.13
N PHE A 99 14.04 -18.33 -9.18
CA PHE A 99 14.43 -17.09 -8.52
C PHE A 99 14.77 -17.30 -7.04
N LYS A 100 15.84 -16.63 -6.59
CA LYS A 100 16.38 -16.73 -5.23
C LYS A 100 16.76 -15.36 -4.68
N PHE A 101 16.73 -15.24 -3.37
CA PHE A 101 17.10 -14.06 -2.58
C PHE A 101 18.42 -14.26 -1.84
N GLY A 102 19.07 -13.16 -1.45
CA GLY A 102 20.26 -13.14 -0.59
C GLY A 102 21.58 -12.93 -1.34
N PHE A 103 22.53 -12.22 -0.70
CA PHE A 103 23.89 -12.07 -1.22
C PHE A 103 24.73 -13.30 -0.86
N PRO A 104 25.45 -13.93 -1.80
CA PRO A 104 26.45 -14.97 -1.49
C PRO A 104 27.62 -14.47 -0.64
N THR A 105 27.68 -13.17 -0.36
CA THR A 105 28.80 -12.47 0.27
C THR A 105 28.47 -11.85 1.62
N ASP A 106 27.22 -11.95 2.09
CA ASP A 106 26.92 -11.47 3.44
C ASP A 106 27.60 -12.39 4.43
N CYS A 107 28.37 -11.81 5.35
CA CYS A 107 28.98 -12.55 6.43
C CYS A 107 28.26 -12.25 7.74
N ASP A 108 28.24 -13.21 8.66
CA ASP A 108 27.89 -12.94 10.05
C ASP A 108 28.89 -11.94 10.67
N GLU A 109 28.61 -11.49 11.89
CA GLU A 109 29.48 -10.58 12.64
C GLU A 109 30.92 -11.11 12.84
N GLU A 110 31.13 -12.41 12.58
CA GLU A 110 32.39 -13.14 12.72
C GLU A 110 33.13 -13.31 11.39
N GLY A 111 32.55 -12.83 10.28
CA GLY A 111 33.14 -12.88 8.95
C GLY A 111 32.91 -14.20 8.20
N ASN A 112 32.06 -15.10 8.72
CA ASN A 112 31.69 -16.33 8.01
C ASN A 112 30.59 -16.03 7.00
N PRO A 113 30.68 -16.52 5.76
CA PRO A 113 29.62 -16.35 4.77
C PRO A 113 28.31 -16.96 5.29
N LEU A 114 27.27 -16.14 5.37
CA LEU A 114 25.88 -16.55 5.54
C LEU A 114 25.49 -17.32 4.29
N ASP A 115 25.56 -18.64 4.34
CA ASP A 115 25.12 -19.51 3.25
C ASP A 115 23.59 -19.42 3.17
N GLY A 116 23.09 -18.47 2.39
CA GLY A 116 21.70 -18.06 2.44
C GLY A 116 21.17 -17.60 1.11
N SER A 117 21.27 -18.44 0.06
CA SER A 117 20.37 -18.29 -1.08
C SER A 117 18.99 -18.81 -0.65
N TYR A 118 18.04 -17.92 -0.35
CA TYR A 118 16.68 -18.32 0.00
C TYR A 118 15.88 -18.51 -1.29
N ASN A 119 15.11 -19.59 -1.38
CA ASN A 119 14.18 -19.73 -2.50
C ASN A 119 13.06 -18.71 -2.32
N LEU A 120 12.63 -18.14 -3.44
CA LEU A 120 11.37 -17.40 -3.49
C LEU A 120 10.23 -18.36 -3.06
N ASN A 121 9.33 -17.90 -2.19
CA ASN A 121 8.24 -18.72 -1.66
C ASN A 121 6.91 -17.98 -1.77
N ILE A 122 6.55 -17.60 -2.98
CA ILE A 122 5.23 -17.01 -3.26
C ILE A 122 4.17 -18.10 -3.07
N SER A 123 3.13 -17.79 -2.30
CA SER A 123 1.97 -18.64 -2.09
C SER A 123 0.93 -18.46 -3.22
N PRO A 124 0.02 -19.42 -3.43
CA PRO A 124 -1.08 -19.26 -4.37
C PRO A 124 -1.99 -18.06 -4.07
N PHE A 125 -2.10 -17.66 -2.79
CA PHE A 125 -2.87 -16.49 -2.38
C PHE A 125 -2.19 -15.19 -2.80
N GLU A 126 -0.88 -15.06 -2.54
CA GLU A 126 -0.09 -13.88 -2.95
C GLU A 126 -0.06 -13.72 -4.47
N LEU A 127 -0.01 -14.84 -5.22
CA LEU A 127 -0.11 -14.82 -6.67
C LEU A 127 -1.42 -14.18 -7.15
N ASP A 128 -2.55 -14.55 -6.55
CA ASP A 128 -3.86 -14.01 -6.92
C ASP A 128 -4.02 -12.55 -6.46
N GLU A 129 -3.62 -12.21 -5.23
CA GLU A 129 -3.65 -10.83 -4.72
C GLU A 129 -2.82 -9.90 -5.61
N THR A 130 -1.61 -10.31 -5.99
CA THR A 130 -0.73 -9.53 -6.86
C THR A 130 -1.30 -9.42 -8.28
N PHE A 131 -1.96 -10.47 -8.78
CA PHE A 131 -2.63 -10.40 -10.07
C PHE A 131 -3.82 -9.44 -10.06
N GLN A 132 -4.59 -9.38 -8.96
CA GLN A 132 -5.68 -8.41 -8.82
C GLN A 132 -5.16 -6.97 -8.80
N LEU A 133 -4.06 -6.71 -8.09
CA LEU A 133 -3.38 -5.41 -8.13
C LEU A 133 -2.92 -5.07 -9.55
N TYR A 134 -2.25 -6.01 -10.22
CA TYR A 134 -1.83 -5.86 -11.62
C TYR A 134 -3.00 -5.49 -12.54
N LEU A 135 -4.14 -6.19 -12.44
CA LEU A 135 -5.33 -5.89 -13.23
C LEU A 135 -5.92 -4.52 -12.90
N ALA A 136 -5.92 -4.11 -11.63
CA ALA A 136 -6.39 -2.79 -11.23
C ALA A 136 -5.56 -1.68 -11.89
N LEU A 137 -4.23 -1.83 -11.90
CA LEU A 137 -3.30 -0.91 -12.55
C LEU A 137 -3.44 -0.93 -14.08
N SER A 138 -3.54 -2.12 -14.69
CA SER A 138 -3.74 -2.31 -16.13
C SER A 138 -5.03 -1.67 -16.65
N LYS A 139 -6.12 -1.68 -15.86
CA LYS A 139 -7.38 -1.00 -16.20
C LYS A 139 -7.22 0.52 -16.36
N ILE A 140 -6.26 1.13 -15.65
CA ILE A 140 -6.01 2.57 -15.76
C ILE A 140 -5.51 2.88 -17.18
N ASN A 141 -4.50 2.16 -17.67
CA ASN A 141 -3.98 2.29 -19.03
C ASN A 141 -3.64 0.91 -19.62
N PRO A 142 -4.52 0.33 -20.47
CA PRO A 142 -4.40 -1.05 -20.94
C PRO A 142 -3.37 -1.25 -22.06
N SER A 143 -2.69 -0.18 -22.48
CA SER A 143 -1.71 -0.18 -23.57
C SER A 143 -0.27 -0.14 -23.08
N ILE A 144 -0.06 -0.28 -21.77
CA ILE A 144 1.27 -0.20 -21.16
C ILE A 144 1.63 -1.47 -20.40
N TYR A 145 2.92 -1.75 -20.34
CA TYR A 145 3.48 -2.76 -19.44
C TYR A 145 3.56 -2.17 -18.03
N ILE A 146 2.80 -2.73 -17.09
CA ILE A 146 2.77 -2.27 -15.70
C ILE A 146 4.15 -2.45 -15.07
N SER A 147 4.79 -3.60 -15.34
CA SER A 147 6.14 -3.87 -14.86
C SER A 147 7.17 -2.87 -15.39
N TYR A 148 7.05 -2.46 -16.66
CA TYR A 148 7.92 -1.42 -17.24
C TYR A 148 7.81 -0.09 -16.51
N VAL A 149 6.57 0.37 -16.25
CA VAL A 149 6.33 1.62 -15.52
C VAL A 149 6.82 1.51 -14.08
N HIS A 150 6.62 0.36 -13.44
CA HIS A 150 7.14 0.08 -12.10
C HIS A 150 8.67 0.21 -12.05
N GLN A 151 9.38 -0.42 -13.00
CA GLN A 151 10.84 -0.32 -13.07
C GLN A 151 11.32 1.11 -13.35
N ILE A 152 10.63 1.88 -14.21
CA ILE A 152 10.95 3.31 -14.41
C ILE A 152 10.81 4.07 -13.10
N PHE A 153 9.70 3.86 -12.39
CA PHE A 153 9.45 4.50 -11.11
C PHE A 153 10.59 4.19 -10.12
N VAL A 154 10.94 2.91 -9.94
CA VAL A 154 12.00 2.47 -9.03
C VAL A 154 13.35 3.09 -9.41
N HIS A 155 13.71 3.08 -10.70
CA HIS A 155 14.95 3.67 -11.17
C HIS A 155 15.01 5.19 -10.95
N GLN A 156 13.93 5.91 -11.28
CA GLN A 156 13.83 7.35 -11.03
C GLN A 156 13.88 7.65 -9.54
N TRP A 157 13.22 6.82 -8.73
CA TRP A 157 13.26 6.91 -7.28
C TRP A 157 14.69 6.75 -6.76
N GLN A 158 15.44 5.74 -7.18
CA GLN A 158 16.84 5.54 -6.77
C GLN A 158 17.72 6.77 -7.05
N ILE A 159 17.54 7.41 -8.21
CA ILE A 159 18.27 8.64 -8.58
C ILE A 159 17.87 9.81 -7.67
N GLN A 160 16.57 10.07 -7.54
CA GLN A 160 16.07 11.19 -6.74
C GLN A 160 16.32 10.99 -5.24
N HIS A 161 16.29 9.74 -4.77
CA HIS A 161 16.50 9.35 -3.39
C HIS A 161 17.91 9.74 -2.92
N ARG A 162 18.95 9.38 -3.68
CA ARG A 162 20.32 9.81 -3.37
C ARG A 162 20.44 11.33 -3.29
N ALA A 163 19.85 12.03 -4.25
CA ALA A 163 19.84 13.50 -4.24
C ALA A 163 19.09 14.07 -3.02
N LEU A 164 17.99 13.44 -2.61
CA LEU A 164 17.23 13.78 -1.41
C LEU A 164 18.08 13.58 -0.15
N GLU A 165 18.69 12.41 0.02
CA GLU A 165 19.56 12.09 1.16
C GLU A 165 20.75 13.04 1.28
N GLU A 166 21.42 13.36 0.17
CA GLU A 166 22.51 14.32 0.14
C GLU A 166 22.05 15.71 0.63
N ASN A 167 20.86 16.15 0.21
CA ASN A 167 20.29 17.42 0.64
C ASN A 167 19.91 17.39 2.13
N ILE A 168 19.31 16.30 2.61
CA ILE A 168 18.94 16.08 4.01
C ILE A 168 20.20 16.08 4.89
N THR A 169 21.21 15.30 4.50
CA THR A 169 22.49 15.17 5.22
C THR A 169 23.17 16.53 5.30
N ARG A 170 23.32 17.23 4.17
CA ARG A 170 23.91 18.57 4.14
C ARG A 170 23.15 19.56 5.00
N PHE A 171 21.82 19.48 5.04
CA PHE A 171 21.01 20.33 5.89
C PHE A 171 21.21 20.00 7.38
N ASN A 172 21.24 18.72 7.74
CA ASN A 172 21.45 18.25 9.10
C ASN A 172 22.87 18.56 9.61
N ASP A 173 23.91 18.40 8.78
CA ASP A 173 25.28 18.82 9.10
C ASP A 173 25.35 20.32 9.38
N VAL A 174 24.64 21.11 8.57
CA VAL A 174 24.49 22.55 8.81
C VAL A 174 23.72 22.80 10.10
N LEU A 175 22.78 21.98 10.56
CA LEU A 175 22.12 22.16 11.86
C LEU A 175 22.99 21.69 13.04
N LEU A 176 23.74 20.61 12.90
CA LEU A 176 24.62 20.05 13.93
C LEU A 176 25.82 20.97 14.20
N SER A 177 26.45 21.48 13.13
CA SER A 177 27.50 22.50 13.23
C SER A 177 27.02 23.83 13.88
N ARG A 178 25.70 23.99 14.04
CA ARG A 178 25.04 25.19 14.60
C ARG A 178 24.60 25.10 16.04
N GLN A 179 25.00 24.07 16.77
CA GLN A 179 25.03 24.17 18.24
C GLN A 179 25.90 25.36 18.73
N LEU A 180 26.66 25.98 17.82
CA LEU A 180 27.46 27.20 18.01
C LEU A 180 26.74 28.52 17.62
N ILE A 181 25.53 28.48 17.03
CA ILE A 181 24.79 29.69 16.58
C ILE A 181 23.69 30.07 17.59
N PRO A 182 23.51 31.37 17.91
CA PRO A 182 22.41 31.86 18.74
C PRO A 182 21.02 31.39 18.26
N SER A 183 20.13 31.07 19.21
CA SER A 183 18.81 30.46 18.95
C SER A 183 17.92 31.27 17.99
N ASN A 184 17.98 32.60 18.05
CA ASN A 184 17.23 33.49 17.15
C ASN A 184 17.64 33.34 15.67
N ILE A 185 18.94 33.20 15.39
CA ILE A 185 19.46 33.01 14.01
C ILE A 185 19.11 31.60 13.50
N LYS A 186 19.03 30.61 14.40
CA LYS A 186 18.64 29.24 14.07
C LYS A 186 17.20 29.20 13.51
N GLU A 187 16.25 29.84 14.20
CA GLU A 187 14.84 29.91 13.78
C GLU A 187 14.69 30.63 12.42
N ASP A 188 15.32 31.79 12.26
CA ASP A 188 15.28 32.56 11.02
C ASP A 188 15.83 31.77 9.83
N PHE A 189 16.91 31.01 10.05
CA PHE A 189 17.47 30.16 9.02
C PHE A 189 16.53 29.02 8.62
N GLN A 190 15.93 28.33 9.59
CA GLN A 190 15.02 27.22 9.31
C GLN A 190 13.80 27.74 8.53
N LYS A 191 13.19 28.86 8.95
CA LYS A 191 12.10 29.52 8.21
C LYS A 191 12.50 29.92 6.79
N ASN A 192 13.69 30.51 6.62
CA ASN A 192 14.22 30.85 5.30
C ASN A 192 14.41 29.60 4.42
N ARG A 193 14.84 28.48 5.00
CA ARG A 193 14.98 27.21 4.28
C ARG A 193 13.66 26.58 3.89
N LEU A 194 12.68 26.59 4.77
CA LEU A 194 11.32 26.17 4.43
C LEU A 194 10.79 26.97 3.24
N LEU A 195 10.88 28.31 3.30
CA LEU A 195 10.44 29.18 2.21
C LEU A 195 11.17 28.88 0.89
N LYS A 196 12.49 28.68 0.93
CA LYS A 196 13.28 28.30 -0.25
C LYS A 196 12.86 26.96 -0.84
N SER A 197 12.58 25.97 0.01
CA SER A 197 12.11 24.65 -0.47
C SER A 197 10.71 24.72 -1.07
N LYS A 198 9.80 25.48 -0.46
CA LYS A 198 8.45 25.74 -0.98
C LYS A 198 8.49 26.42 -2.35
N ASN A 199 9.29 27.48 -2.48
CA ASN A 199 9.44 28.18 -3.76
C ASN A 199 10.09 27.30 -4.82
N LYS A 200 11.09 26.49 -4.45
CA LYS A 200 11.67 25.50 -5.37
C LYS A 200 10.62 24.52 -5.87
N TYR A 201 9.82 23.96 -4.97
CA TYR A 201 8.71 23.06 -5.34
C TYR A 201 7.74 23.71 -6.33
N PHE A 202 7.26 24.93 -6.04
CA PHE A 202 6.34 25.61 -6.94
C PHE A 202 6.94 25.96 -8.32
N ASN A 203 8.22 26.31 -8.37
CA ASN A 203 8.88 26.56 -9.66
C ASN A 203 9.07 25.27 -10.45
N VAL A 204 9.34 24.15 -9.75
CA VAL A 204 9.64 22.87 -10.39
C VAL A 204 8.37 22.14 -10.84
N VAL A 205 7.25 22.26 -10.12
CA VAL A 205 6.02 21.49 -10.43
C VAL A 205 5.42 21.83 -11.80
N GLU A 206 5.63 23.05 -12.29
CA GLU A 206 5.19 23.47 -13.63
C GLU A 206 6.00 22.79 -14.75
N GLU A 207 7.30 22.58 -14.54
CA GLU A 207 8.20 21.93 -15.50
C GLU A 207 8.24 20.40 -15.35
N LYS A 208 8.04 19.92 -14.11
CA LYS A 208 8.15 18.54 -13.68
C LYS A 208 6.88 18.15 -12.90
N PRO A 209 5.79 17.82 -13.61
CA PRO A 209 4.49 17.61 -12.98
C PRO A 209 4.46 16.37 -12.09
N PHE A 210 5.35 15.40 -12.32
CA PHE A 210 5.49 14.27 -11.42
C PHE A 210 6.42 14.64 -10.26
N GLN A 211 5.90 14.53 -9.04
CA GLN A 211 6.63 14.80 -7.81
C GLN A 211 6.57 13.54 -6.95
N PHE A 212 7.72 13.08 -6.48
CA PHE A 212 7.74 12.02 -5.47
C PHE A 212 7.07 12.56 -4.22
N ASP A 213 6.17 11.75 -3.66
CA ASP A 213 5.40 12.10 -2.48
C ASP A 213 5.47 11.00 -1.43
N GLY A 214 5.42 11.42 -0.17
CA GLY A 214 5.63 10.55 0.98
C GLY A 214 5.56 11.30 2.29
N PHE A 215 5.97 10.64 3.36
CA PHE A 215 6.14 11.23 4.69
C PHE A 215 7.49 10.85 5.29
N PHE A 216 7.86 11.52 6.38
CA PHE A 216 9.09 11.27 7.13
C PHE A 216 8.70 10.88 8.55
N ASP A 217 9.21 9.74 9.01
CA ASP A 217 9.00 9.24 10.37
C ASP A 217 10.33 9.12 11.12
N SER A 218 10.30 8.52 12.31
CA SER A 218 11.50 8.26 13.10
C SER A 218 12.48 7.24 12.49
N LYS A 219 12.03 6.44 11.51
CA LYS A 219 12.80 5.38 10.84
C LYS A 219 13.36 5.82 9.49
N GLY A 220 12.84 6.91 8.91
CA GLY A 220 13.34 7.48 7.66
C GLY A 220 12.24 8.14 6.85
N TYR A 221 12.28 7.95 5.54
CA TYR A 221 11.23 8.40 4.63
C TYR A 221 10.39 7.20 4.21
N PHE A 222 9.10 7.42 3.95
CA PHE A 222 8.20 6.42 3.40
C PHE A 222 7.54 6.96 2.14
N ILE A 223 7.44 6.11 1.11
CA ILE A 223 6.70 6.40 -0.12
C ILE A 223 5.60 5.35 -0.27
N ASP A 224 4.39 5.82 -0.49
CA ASP A 224 3.27 4.96 -0.89
C ASP A 224 3.46 4.53 -2.34
N LEU A 225 4.06 3.35 -2.53
CA LEU A 225 4.42 2.80 -3.83
C LEU A 225 3.19 2.62 -4.72
N GLU A 226 2.11 2.04 -4.19
CA GLU A 226 0.88 1.75 -4.93
C GLU A 226 0.23 3.04 -5.46
N LYS A 227 0.05 4.03 -4.58
CA LYS A 227 -0.52 5.33 -4.97
C LYS A 227 0.37 6.05 -5.97
N THR A 228 1.69 5.93 -5.82
CA THR A 228 2.63 6.61 -6.69
C THR A 228 2.67 5.99 -8.08
N VAL A 229 2.70 4.66 -8.17
CA VAL A 229 2.63 3.90 -9.43
C VAL A 229 1.30 4.17 -10.14
N THR A 230 0.20 4.21 -9.40
CA THR A 230 -1.13 4.58 -9.91
C THR A 230 -1.11 5.96 -10.59
N LEU A 231 -0.59 6.98 -9.91
CA LEU A 231 -0.48 8.33 -10.47
C LEU A 231 0.43 8.38 -11.71
N TRP A 232 1.53 7.63 -11.70
CA TRP A 232 2.41 7.50 -12.87
C TRP A 232 1.69 6.90 -14.08
N ILE A 233 0.92 5.84 -13.86
CA ILE A 233 0.17 5.19 -14.94
C ILE A 233 -0.89 6.15 -15.49
N GLU A 234 -1.56 6.92 -14.64
CA GLU A 234 -2.49 7.96 -15.09
C GLU A 234 -1.81 9.04 -15.93
N LEU A 235 -0.63 9.52 -15.49
CA LEU A 235 0.16 10.50 -16.22
C LEU A 235 0.70 9.93 -17.54
N SER A 236 1.04 8.65 -17.58
CA SER A 236 1.56 7.97 -18.77
C SER A 236 0.60 8.05 -19.96
N LYS A 237 -0.72 8.19 -19.72
CA LYS A 237 -1.74 8.44 -20.77
C LYS A 237 -1.43 9.64 -21.65
N ARG A 238 -0.69 10.63 -21.11
CA ARG A 238 -0.35 11.88 -21.79
C ARG A 238 0.97 11.81 -22.54
N PHE A 239 1.77 10.77 -22.32
CA PHE A 239 3.11 10.64 -22.87
C PHE A 239 3.16 9.48 -23.88
N LYS A 240 3.91 9.67 -24.96
CA LYS A 240 4.23 8.55 -25.86
C LYS A 240 5.36 7.75 -25.20
N LEU A 241 5.04 6.59 -24.63
CA LEU A 241 6.05 5.68 -24.10
C LEU A 241 6.79 4.98 -25.25
N SER A 242 8.10 4.85 -25.11
CA SER A 242 8.95 4.03 -25.98
C SER A 242 9.60 2.96 -25.12
N TYR A 243 9.56 1.72 -25.59
CA TYR A 243 10.07 0.56 -24.85
C TYR A 243 11.54 0.21 -25.19
N ASP A 244 12.22 0.99 -26.04
CA ASP A 244 13.54 0.67 -26.64
C ASP A 244 14.78 1.16 -25.85
N ILE A 245 14.68 1.34 -24.53
CA ILE A 245 15.74 1.82 -23.61
C ILE A 245 16.14 3.32 -23.71
N LEU A 246 16.25 3.91 -22.50
CA LEU A 246 16.85 5.19 -22.09
C LEU A 246 16.53 6.45 -22.91
N LEU A 247 15.30 6.93 -22.78
CA LEU A 247 15.02 8.38 -22.71
C LEU A 247 13.58 8.66 -22.23
N LEU A 248 13.03 7.83 -21.35
CA LEU A 248 11.79 8.21 -20.67
C LEU A 248 12.11 9.20 -19.55
N LYS A 249 12.45 10.41 -19.97
CA LYS A 249 12.47 11.61 -19.14
C LYS A 249 11.02 11.95 -18.81
N VAL A 250 10.38 11.18 -17.93
CA VAL A 250 9.29 11.78 -17.15
C VAL A 250 10.00 12.75 -16.21
N PRO A 251 9.85 14.06 -16.40
CA PRO A 251 10.55 15.00 -15.56
C PRO A 251 10.00 14.85 -14.14
N SER A 252 10.84 14.33 -13.26
CA SER A 252 10.52 14.01 -11.88
C SER A 252 11.43 14.80 -10.93
N ASP A 253 10.94 15.05 -9.72
CA ASP A 253 11.71 15.75 -8.68
C ASP A 253 11.26 15.32 -7.28
N CYS A 254 12.15 15.50 -6.31
CA CYS A 254 11.89 15.29 -4.89
C CYS A 254 11.72 16.63 -4.13
N SER A 255 11.48 17.74 -4.84
CA SER A 255 11.28 19.06 -4.22
C SER A 255 10.08 19.12 -3.28
N LEU A 256 8.99 18.37 -3.57
CA LEU A 256 7.86 18.21 -2.65
C LEU A 256 8.29 17.52 -1.34
N MET A 257 9.03 16.41 -1.42
CA MET A 257 9.56 15.71 -0.25
C MET A 257 10.53 16.58 0.54
N LEU A 258 11.44 17.31 -0.13
CA LEU A 258 12.34 18.25 0.53
C LEU A 258 11.57 19.35 1.28
N TYR A 259 10.47 19.84 0.70
CA TYR A 259 9.60 20.79 1.39
C TYR A 259 8.94 20.16 2.61
N LYS A 260 8.37 18.95 2.49
CA LYS A 260 7.77 18.20 3.60
C LYS A 260 8.76 17.92 4.72
N TYR A 261 10.00 17.54 4.39
CA TYR A 261 11.10 17.32 5.35
C TYR A 261 11.40 18.59 6.17
N HIS A 262 11.66 19.72 5.49
CA HIS A 262 11.96 20.97 6.19
C HIS A 262 10.77 21.48 7.01
N LYS A 263 9.53 21.19 6.57
CA LYS A 263 8.31 21.51 7.30
C LYS A 263 8.25 20.71 8.61
N ALA A 264 8.46 19.39 8.55
CA ALA A 264 8.48 18.52 9.73
C ALA A 264 9.52 18.95 10.77
N LEU A 265 10.73 19.34 10.34
CA LEU A 265 11.81 19.79 11.22
C LEU A 265 11.55 21.09 12.00
N LEU A 266 10.63 21.92 11.52
CA LEU A 266 10.37 23.23 12.11
C LEU A 266 9.38 23.17 13.28
N GLY A 267 8.77 22.01 13.57
CA GLY A 267 7.63 21.95 14.48
C GLY A 267 6.42 22.75 13.95
N GLU A 268 6.48 23.26 12.71
CA GLU A 268 5.30 23.44 11.87
C GLU A 268 4.83 22.05 11.42
N ASN A 269 4.60 21.17 12.39
CA ASN A 269 4.05 19.86 12.14
C ASN A 269 2.82 20.09 11.27
N GLU A 270 2.84 19.41 10.13
CA GLU A 270 1.70 18.69 9.60
C GLU A 270 0.40 19.50 9.63
N SER A 271 -0.14 19.85 8.47
CA SER A 271 -1.59 20.05 8.45
C SER A 271 -2.17 18.85 9.19
N GLU A 272 -3.04 19.06 10.18
CA GLU A 272 -3.54 17.99 11.05
C GLU A 272 -3.87 16.72 10.23
N GLU A 273 -4.38 16.87 9.01
CA GLU A 273 -4.51 15.83 7.98
C GLU A 273 -3.30 14.89 7.76
N SER A 274 -2.04 15.34 7.66
CA SER A 274 -0.92 14.45 7.34
C SER A 274 -0.49 13.60 8.54
N SER A 275 -0.53 14.15 9.75
CA SER A 275 -0.27 13.38 10.98
C SER A 275 -1.42 12.45 11.33
N LEU A 276 -2.66 12.89 11.07
CA LEU A 276 -3.84 12.03 11.14
C LEU A 276 -3.74 10.90 10.12
N SER A 277 -3.26 11.15 8.90
CA SER A 277 -3.09 10.10 7.87
C SER A 277 -2.05 9.07 8.27
N GLU A 278 -0.91 9.50 8.81
CA GLU A 278 0.13 8.61 9.30
C GLU A 278 -0.35 7.79 10.50
N SER A 279 -0.98 8.45 11.48
CA SER A 279 -1.59 7.77 12.62
C SER A 279 -2.68 6.78 12.19
N PHE A 280 -3.41 7.05 11.10
CA PHE A 280 -4.41 6.13 10.56
C PHE A 280 -3.76 4.89 9.94
N TYR A 281 -2.75 5.05 9.08
CA TYR A 281 -2.05 3.91 8.48
C TYR A 281 -1.28 3.09 9.53
N GLU A 282 -0.72 3.73 10.56
CA GLU A 282 -0.18 3.01 11.72
C GLU A 282 -1.25 2.17 12.43
N GLN A 283 -2.47 2.67 12.56
CA GLN A 283 -3.58 1.89 13.13
C GLN A 283 -3.92 0.69 12.25
N ILE A 284 -3.86 0.82 10.93
CA ILE A 284 -4.06 -0.32 10.02
C ILE A 284 -2.97 -1.37 10.20
N GLU A 285 -1.70 -0.97 10.19
CA GLU A 285 -0.57 -1.89 10.36
C GLU A 285 -0.58 -2.59 11.72
N ARG A 286 -0.85 -1.84 12.81
CA ARG A 286 -0.96 -2.42 14.16
C ARG A 286 -2.11 -3.43 14.28
N ASN A 287 -3.15 -3.26 13.49
CA ASN A 287 -4.34 -4.10 13.50
C ASN A 287 -4.43 -4.98 12.25
N LYS A 288 -3.29 -5.32 11.63
CA LYS A 288 -3.22 -6.21 10.45
C LYS A 288 -4.00 -7.53 10.62
N PRO A 289 -4.03 -8.20 11.80
CA PRO A 289 -4.87 -9.38 11.99
C PRO A 289 -6.37 -9.10 11.83
N LEU A 290 -6.87 -7.98 12.36
CA LEU A 290 -8.27 -7.55 12.20
C LEU A 290 -8.56 -7.17 10.74
N VAL A 291 -7.62 -6.47 10.09
CA VAL A 291 -7.73 -6.11 8.66
C VAL A 291 -7.89 -7.36 7.80
N ASN A 292 -7.04 -8.37 8.01
CA ASN A 292 -7.12 -9.64 7.29
C ASN A 292 -8.43 -10.37 7.59
N TYR A 293 -8.86 -10.39 8.85
CA TYR A 293 -10.15 -10.98 9.24
C TYR A 293 -11.34 -10.33 8.52
N LEU A 294 -11.34 -9.00 8.39
CA LEU A 294 -12.38 -8.27 7.66
C LEU A 294 -12.29 -8.54 6.14
N LYS A 295 -11.09 -8.65 5.56
CA LYS A 295 -10.93 -9.09 4.16
C LYS A 295 -11.56 -10.47 3.94
N ASP A 296 -11.36 -11.42 4.86
CA ASP A 296 -11.96 -12.77 4.80
C ASP A 296 -13.49 -12.74 4.90
N LYS A 297 -14.07 -11.73 5.54
CA LYS A 297 -15.53 -11.48 5.54
C LYS A 297 -16.04 -10.74 4.30
N GLY A 298 -15.16 -10.44 3.34
CA GLY A 298 -15.50 -9.83 2.05
C GLY A 298 -15.53 -8.30 2.04
N PHE A 299 -14.93 -7.64 3.03
CA PHE A 299 -14.78 -6.19 3.05
C PHE A 299 -13.59 -5.75 2.17
N ASP A 300 -13.78 -4.71 1.36
CA ASP A 300 -12.68 -4.11 0.59
C ASP A 300 -11.88 -3.09 1.42
N ASN A 301 -10.75 -2.62 0.90
CA ASN A 301 -9.86 -1.70 1.62
C ASN A 301 -10.57 -0.41 2.07
N ASN A 302 -11.45 0.17 1.24
CA ASN A 302 -12.17 1.39 1.63
C ASN A 302 -13.17 1.11 2.74
N GLU A 303 -13.87 -0.02 2.68
CA GLU A 303 -14.81 -0.43 3.73
C GLU A 303 -14.08 -0.77 5.04
N ILE A 304 -12.90 -1.38 4.96
CA ILE A 304 -12.03 -1.63 6.12
C ILE A 304 -11.58 -0.31 6.73
N TYR A 305 -11.20 0.68 5.92
CA TYR A 305 -10.80 1.99 6.42
C TYR A 305 -11.93 2.67 7.20
N ILE A 306 -13.17 2.54 6.72
CA ILE A 306 -14.36 3.01 7.43
C ILE A 306 -14.50 2.30 8.78
N VAL A 307 -14.36 0.97 8.84
CA VAL A 307 -14.47 0.20 10.09
C VAL A 307 -13.39 0.62 11.09
N ILE A 308 -12.13 0.74 10.66
CA ILE A 308 -11.02 1.18 11.51
C ILE A 308 -11.25 2.61 12.03
N ASN A 309 -11.76 3.52 11.20
CA ASN A 309 -12.10 4.87 11.64
C ASN A 309 -13.24 4.87 12.67
N LEU A 310 -14.28 4.06 12.48
CA LEU A 310 -15.37 3.92 13.45
C LEU A 310 -14.86 3.38 14.80
N LEU A 311 -13.99 2.37 14.80
CA LEU A 311 -13.38 1.81 16.02
C LEU A 311 -12.35 2.74 16.66
N SER A 312 -11.83 3.69 15.90
CA SER A 312 -11.05 4.82 16.38
C SER A 312 -11.94 6.03 16.69
N PHE A 313 -13.24 5.80 16.95
CA PHE A 313 -14.17 6.85 17.38
C PHE A 313 -14.27 8.05 16.44
N ASN A 314 -14.13 7.81 15.13
CA ASN A 314 -14.16 8.84 14.10
C ASN A 314 -13.01 9.85 14.21
N ASP A 315 -11.90 9.49 14.87
CA ASP A 315 -10.72 10.33 15.04
C ASP A 315 -10.14 10.77 13.67
N PHE A 316 -10.37 10.01 12.59
CA PHE A 316 -9.77 10.23 11.27
C PHE A 316 -10.74 10.79 10.21
N ASN A 317 -11.86 11.38 10.61
CA ASN A 317 -12.85 11.95 9.68
C ASN A 317 -12.29 12.97 8.69
N ASN A 318 -11.20 13.66 9.07
CA ASN A 318 -10.54 14.65 8.24
C ASN A 318 -9.80 14.03 7.03
N LEU A 319 -9.69 12.70 6.94
CA LEU A 319 -9.04 11.99 5.84
C LEU A 319 -9.98 11.63 4.67
N ASN A 320 -11.16 12.26 4.58
CA ASN A 320 -12.22 11.90 3.62
C ASN A 320 -12.69 10.43 3.70
N ILE A 321 -12.47 9.76 4.83
CA ILE A 321 -13.04 8.45 5.11
C ILE A 321 -14.51 8.65 5.50
N ARG A 322 -15.41 7.88 4.90
CA ARG A 322 -16.83 7.94 5.24
C ARG A 322 -17.02 7.53 6.70
N TYR A 323 -17.91 8.24 7.40
CA TYR A 323 -18.21 7.96 8.80
C TYR A 323 -19.70 8.20 9.07
N ILE A 324 -20.15 7.71 10.22
CA ILE A 324 -21.45 8.05 10.77
C ILE A 324 -21.29 8.40 12.25
N ASP A 325 -22.11 9.33 12.72
CA ASP A 325 -22.23 9.56 14.15
C ASP A 325 -23.01 8.43 14.81
N PHE A 326 -22.54 8.02 15.99
CA PHE A 326 -23.13 6.94 16.76
C PHE A 326 -23.19 7.27 18.26
N ASN A 327 -24.24 6.78 18.91
CA ASN A 327 -24.32 6.69 20.37
C ASN A 327 -23.81 5.31 20.87
N SER A 328 -23.90 5.06 22.18
CA SER A 328 -23.44 3.80 22.79
C SER A 328 -24.07 2.56 22.16
N VAL A 329 -25.37 2.58 21.92
CA VAL A 329 -26.11 1.45 21.36
C VAL A 329 -25.73 1.23 19.90
N GLU A 330 -25.57 2.32 19.14
CA GLU A 330 -25.14 2.25 17.75
C GLU A 330 -23.71 1.73 17.63
N PHE A 331 -22.76 2.18 18.46
CA PHE A 331 -21.39 1.66 18.45
C PHE A 331 -21.36 0.16 18.77
N PHE A 332 -22.08 -0.28 19.81
CA PHE A 332 -22.19 -1.71 20.12
C PHE A 332 -22.71 -2.52 18.92
N ARG A 333 -23.75 -2.01 18.24
CA ARG A 333 -24.29 -2.65 17.04
C ARG A 333 -23.28 -2.67 15.89
N LEU A 334 -22.50 -1.60 15.69
CA LEU A 334 -21.45 -1.56 14.68
C LEU A 334 -20.39 -2.63 14.96
N CYS A 335 -19.92 -2.76 16.20
CA CYS A 335 -18.99 -3.83 16.58
C CYS A 335 -19.54 -5.23 16.29
N TYR A 336 -20.84 -5.45 16.51
CA TYR A 336 -21.48 -6.73 16.14
C TYR A 336 -21.61 -6.92 14.63
N LEU A 337 -22.14 -5.91 13.93
CA LEU A 337 -22.42 -5.98 12.49
C LEU A 337 -21.15 -6.15 11.64
N PHE A 338 -20.03 -5.60 12.10
CA PHE A 338 -18.71 -5.72 11.46
C PHE A 338 -17.86 -6.86 12.04
N TYR A 339 -18.46 -7.84 12.71
CA TYR A 339 -17.77 -9.04 13.22
C TYR A 339 -16.62 -8.77 14.21
N ILE A 340 -16.58 -7.60 14.86
CA ILE A 340 -15.49 -7.21 15.76
C ILE A 340 -15.47 -8.09 17.01
N PHE A 341 -16.65 -8.41 17.56
CA PHE A 341 -16.74 -9.36 18.67
C PHE A 341 -16.23 -10.76 18.28
N ASP A 342 -16.59 -11.22 17.08
CA ASP A 342 -16.24 -12.55 16.60
C ASP A 342 -14.72 -12.66 16.41
N PHE A 343 -14.09 -11.62 15.86
CA PHE A 343 -12.63 -11.54 15.72
C PHE A 343 -11.92 -11.80 17.06
N TYR A 344 -12.27 -11.06 18.11
CA TYR A 344 -11.61 -11.20 19.42
C TYR A 344 -11.94 -12.52 20.14
N GLU A 345 -13.13 -13.08 19.93
CA GLU A 345 -13.50 -14.39 20.48
C GLU A 345 -12.75 -15.54 19.76
N GLU A 346 -12.67 -15.50 18.43
CA GLU A 346 -12.00 -16.52 17.61
C GLU A 346 -10.48 -16.52 17.83
N ASP A 347 -9.86 -15.34 17.93
CA ASP A 347 -8.45 -15.17 18.28
C ASP A 347 -8.16 -15.41 19.77
N LYS A 348 -9.19 -15.66 20.58
CA LYS A 348 -9.12 -15.88 22.04
C LYS A 348 -8.45 -14.75 22.81
N SER A 349 -8.40 -13.56 22.24
CA SER A 349 -7.78 -12.38 22.85
C SER A 349 -8.73 -11.68 23.82
N LEU A 350 -10.05 -11.77 23.65
CA LEU A 350 -11.04 -11.30 24.62
C LEU A 350 -12.21 -12.29 24.77
N SER A 351 -12.71 -12.47 26.00
CA SER A 351 -13.91 -13.27 26.29
C SER A 351 -15.19 -12.44 26.49
N PHE A 352 -15.05 -11.12 26.64
CA PHE A 352 -16.15 -10.18 26.95
C PHE A 352 -16.98 -10.54 28.19
N GLU A 353 -16.39 -11.30 29.12
CA GLU A 353 -17.01 -11.66 30.40
C GLU A 353 -16.93 -10.50 31.40
N THR A 354 -15.94 -9.62 31.24
CA THR A 354 -15.74 -8.45 32.10
C THR A 354 -16.12 -7.15 31.39
N GLU A 355 -16.55 -6.15 32.15
CA GLU A 355 -16.85 -4.83 31.57
C GLU A 355 -15.59 -4.16 30.99
N ASN A 356 -14.40 -4.49 31.48
CA ASN A 356 -13.17 -3.85 31.01
C ASN A 356 -12.73 -4.37 29.64
N ASP A 357 -13.15 -5.58 29.25
CA ASP A 357 -12.85 -6.15 27.93
C ASP A 357 -13.38 -5.24 26.81
N PHE A 358 -14.52 -4.58 27.04
CA PHE A 358 -15.12 -3.65 26.08
C PHE A 358 -14.30 -2.36 25.85
N LEU A 359 -13.34 -2.04 26.72
CA LEU A 359 -12.44 -0.90 26.51
C LEU A 359 -11.45 -1.16 25.37
N TYR A 360 -11.16 -2.43 25.08
CA TYR A 360 -10.24 -2.85 24.01
C TYR A 360 -10.90 -2.84 22.62
N LEU A 361 -12.20 -2.54 22.53
CA LEU A 361 -12.86 -2.29 21.24
C LEU A 361 -12.42 -0.98 20.58
N SER A 362 -11.80 -0.08 21.34
CA SER A 362 -11.21 1.15 20.82
C SER A 362 -9.82 0.85 20.30
N LEU A 363 -9.55 1.16 19.02
CA LEU A 363 -8.20 1.05 18.46
C LEU A 363 -7.31 2.25 18.84
N SER A 364 -7.94 3.38 19.20
CA SER A 364 -7.29 4.52 19.85
C SER A 364 -7.43 4.45 21.38
N SER A 365 -6.84 5.43 22.09
CA SER A 365 -6.98 5.50 23.54
C SER A 365 -8.47 5.55 23.94
N PRO A 366 -8.95 4.67 24.84
CA PRO A 366 -10.38 4.52 25.10
C PRO A 366 -11.01 5.84 25.54
N PRO A 367 -11.94 6.41 24.75
CA PRO A 367 -12.48 7.72 25.01
C PRO A 367 -13.32 7.71 26.29
N THR A 368 -13.48 8.89 26.88
CA THR A 368 -14.31 9.09 28.09
C THR A 368 -15.71 8.50 27.93
N ASN A 369 -16.25 8.53 26.71
CA ASN A 369 -17.53 7.93 26.37
C ASN A 369 -17.52 6.40 26.51
N LEU A 370 -16.53 5.70 25.93
CA LEU A 370 -16.44 4.25 26.02
C LEU A 370 -16.29 3.77 27.47
N LYS A 371 -15.50 4.48 28.28
CA LYS A 371 -15.37 4.23 29.73
C LYS A 371 -16.70 4.29 30.47
N ARG A 372 -17.65 5.12 30.02
CA ARG A 372 -19.01 5.22 30.56
C ARG A 372 -19.94 4.13 30.02
N TRP A 373 -19.71 3.67 28.79
CA TRP A 373 -20.59 2.72 28.11
C TRP A 373 -20.32 1.26 28.45
N LYS A 374 -19.14 0.93 28.97
CA LYS A 374 -18.70 -0.45 29.22
C LYS A 374 -19.71 -1.33 29.99
N ASN A 375 -20.40 -0.77 30.99
CA ASN A 375 -21.42 -1.51 31.77
C ASN A 375 -22.67 -1.79 30.94
N GLN A 376 -23.04 -0.86 30.06
CA GLN A 376 -24.15 -1.03 29.13
C GLN A 376 -23.79 -2.07 28.06
N PHE A 377 -22.53 -2.08 27.59
CA PHE A 377 -22.07 -3.05 26.60
C PHE A 377 -22.10 -4.46 27.16
N LYS A 378 -21.66 -4.66 28.41
CA LYS A 378 -21.80 -5.96 29.08
C LYS A 378 -23.25 -6.47 29.06
N LYS A 379 -24.21 -5.61 29.41
CA LYS A 379 -25.64 -5.98 29.38
C LYS A 379 -26.10 -6.33 27.96
N TYR A 380 -25.76 -5.53 26.97
CA TYR A 380 -26.09 -5.80 25.57
C TYR A 380 -25.45 -7.07 25.05
N TYR A 381 -24.20 -7.33 25.42
CA TYR A 381 -23.47 -8.52 25.03
C TYR A 381 -24.10 -9.80 25.56
N SER A 382 -24.48 -9.80 26.84
CA SER A 382 -25.19 -10.93 27.47
C SER A 382 -26.58 -11.17 26.87
N ASN A 383 -27.19 -10.15 26.27
CA ASN A 383 -28.53 -10.23 25.68
C ASN A 383 -28.53 -10.20 24.14
N LYS A 384 -27.38 -10.35 23.48
CA LYS A 384 -27.26 -10.15 22.02
C LYS A 384 -28.05 -11.15 21.17
N TYR A 385 -28.46 -12.27 21.76
CA TYR A 385 -29.28 -13.30 21.13
C TYR A 385 -30.71 -13.40 21.73
N GLU A 386 -31.00 -12.63 22.78
CA GLU A 386 -32.26 -12.71 23.53
C GLU A 386 -33.28 -11.68 23.01
N VAL A 387 -33.95 -12.02 21.91
CA VAL A 387 -34.86 -11.11 21.16
C VAL A 387 -36.05 -10.59 22.02
N GLU A 388 -36.44 -11.34 23.05
CA GLU A 388 -37.49 -10.98 24.02
C GLU A 388 -37.01 -9.95 25.06
N SER A 389 -35.69 -9.86 25.31
CA SER A 389 -35.11 -9.08 26.41
C SER A 389 -35.37 -7.57 26.29
N THR A 390 -35.55 -6.90 27.43
CA THR A 390 -35.58 -5.43 27.48
C THR A 390 -34.29 -4.81 26.97
N ASP A 391 -33.17 -5.50 27.22
CA ASP A 391 -31.81 -5.07 26.88
C ASP A 391 -31.33 -5.63 25.53
N TYR A 392 -32.22 -6.21 24.71
CA TYR A 392 -31.86 -6.67 23.36
C TYR A 392 -31.35 -5.50 22.50
N PRO A 393 -30.07 -5.53 22.07
CA PRO A 393 -29.45 -4.34 21.52
C PRO A 393 -29.94 -4.00 20.11
N PHE A 394 -30.56 -4.91 19.36
CA PHE A 394 -30.93 -4.67 17.95
C PHE A 394 -32.37 -4.19 17.74
N LYS A 395 -33.05 -3.71 18.79
CA LYS A 395 -34.35 -3.02 18.66
C LYS A 395 -34.21 -1.80 17.74
N LYS A 396 -34.93 -1.78 16.62
CA LYS A 396 -34.84 -0.71 15.59
C LYS A 396 -33.45 -0.61 14.92
N ALA A 397 -32.76 -1.73 14.72
CA ALA A 397 -31.48 -1.76 14.01
C ALA A 397 -31.60 -1.29 12.55
N ASP A 398 -32.80 -1.34 11.94
CA ASP A 398 -33.02 -0.91 10.56
C ASP A 398 -32.59 0.55 10.29
N ILE A 399 -32.69 1.44 11.28
CA ILE A 399 -32.22 2.83 11.15
C ILE A 399 -30.69 2.86 10.95
N LEU A 400 -29.95 2.06 11.72
CA LEU A 400 -28.50 1.97 11.60
C LEU A 400 -28.10 1.26 10.31
N LEU A 401 -28.80 0.18 9.93
CA LEU A 401 -28.56 -0.52 8.66
C LEU A 401 -28.75 0.42 7.47
N ASN A 402 -29.79 1.27 7.50
CA ASN A 402 -29.99 2.30 6.49
C ASN A 402 -28.85 3.33 6.48
N LYS A 403 -28.30 3.73 7.64
CA LYS A 403 -27.13 4.63 7.71
C LYS A 403 -25.90 3.96 7.08
N ILE A 404 -25.62 2.70 7.40
CA ILE A 404 -24.47 1.97 6.85
C ILE A 404 -24.57 1.88 5.32
N GLU A 405 -25.73 1.48 4.80
CA GLU A 405 -25.91 1.30 3.36
C GLU A 405 -25.90 2.64 2.59
N ASN A 406 -26.54 3.69 3.11
CA ASN A 406 -26.67 4.93 2.36
C ASN A 406 -25.49 5.89 2.57
N GLN A 407 -24.93 5.96 3.79
CA GLN A 407 -23.88 6.92 4.15
C GLN A 407 -22.49 6.31 4.06
N LEU A 408 -22.30 5.08 4.55
CA LEU A 408 -20.99 4.39 4.44
C LEU A 408 -20.85 3.70 3.07
N GLN A 409 -21.98 3.36 2.43
CA GLN A 409 -22.06 2.62 1.16
C GLN A 409 -21.53 1.18 1.25
N ILE A 410 -21.69 0.58 2.42
CA ILE A 410 -21.36 -0.82 2.66
C ILE A 410 -22.65 -1.64 2.44
N LYS A 411 -22.58 -2.64 1.56
CA LYS A 411 -23.73 -3.50 1.24
C LYS A 411 -24.13 -4.31 2.47
N ARG A 412 -25.45 -4.37 2.76
CA ARG A 412 -25.99 -5.11 3.91
C ARG A 412 -25.62 -6.59 3.94
N GLU A 413 -25.46 -7.20 2.78
CA GLU A 413 -25.13 -8.62 2.62
C GLU A 413 -23.77 -8.97 3.24
N LYS A 414 -22.86 -8.00 3.37
CA LYS A 414 -21.57 -8.19 4.03
C LYS A 414 -21.67 -8.15 5.56
N LEU A 415 -22.75 -7.59 6.11
CA LEU A 415 -22.89 -7.39 7.56
C LEU A 415 -23.35 -8.67 8.27
N LYS A 416 -22.96 -8.82 9.54
CA LYS A 416 -23.40 -9.93 10.38
C LYS A 416 -24.92 -9.95 10.51
N PRO A 417 -25.60 -11.10 10.29
CA PRO A 417 -27.05 -11.19 10.39
C PRO A 417 -27.53 -10.95 11.82
N ILE A 418 -28.67 -10.26 11.95
CA ILE A 418 -29.34 -10.00 13.22
C ILE A 418 -30.56 -10.92 13.33
N LEU A 419 -30.74 -11.56 14.50
CA LEU A 419 -31.97 -12.29 14.82
C LEU A 419 -33.16 -11.31 14.89
N LYS A 420 -34.12 -11.43 13.97
CA LYS A 420 -35.33 -10.60 13.98
C LYS A 420 -36.43 -11.25 14.82
N ARG A 421 -37.32 -10.41 15.36
CA ARG A 421 -38.64 -10.85 15.83
C ARG A 421 -39.49 -11.30 14.67
#